data_AF-A0A7W2NJC5-F1
#
_entry.id   AF-A0A7W2NJC5-F1
#
_cell.length_a   1.000
_cell.length_b   1.000
_cell.length_c   1.000
_cell.angle_alpha   90.00
_cell.angle_beta   90.00
_cell.angle_gamma   90.00
#
_symmetry.space_group_name_H-M   'P 1'
#
loop_
_entity.id
_entity.type
_entity.pdbx_description
1 polymer ?
#
loop_
_entity_poly.entity_id
_entity_poly.type
_entity_poly.pdbx_seq_one_letter_code
_entity_poly.pdbx_strand_id
1 'polypeptide(L)'
;MVSNLKIINILLLISMPTVFFTAQASFQPLLGSDLNNQSLYASGYITMGARTTVGGNVQSATAITLAADVIVGGNVEAGTTVTLGAAAGVDGYIESGSTATLGADATVQESIQAGTTVTIGATAEIGGDISGGTTVTVGAGSIARGNIDAGTTTTIGADVQIGGELTAHSSQVSPPPEVKNQEELITSVQETIKAMGTGTELVSTTFGTNDETLEAGIYSTINYLSIAIGKTLTLDGKGVDGTWVFNISNYLSFAADSKVILKNVTDNSSILWNVIGDKSGSTGYAQLGAGAEARGYIFTKGFVQTGADSLIAGIGNDCGGAYSATNFIEFGADSVIGMKGCTNGAAAASALTTVPEPTSIWLLALGLFGLIVIARRKQA
;
A
#
# COMPACT_ATOMS: atom_id res chain seq x y z
N MET A 1 60.90 -58.27 -23.52
CA MET A 1 61.45 -57.00 -22.98
C MET A 1 60.96 -55.85 -23.85
N VAL A 2 60.17 -54.96 -23.24
CA VAL A 2 59.86 -53.56 -23.60
C VAL A 2 59.51 -53.25 -25.06
N SER A 3 58.22 -52.96 -25.32
CA SER A 3 57.81 -51.68 -25.92
C SER A 3 56.31 -51.47 -25.77
N ASN A 4 55.95 -50.23 -25.49
CA ASN A 4 54.68 -49.73 -24.99
C ASN A 4 54.03 -48.82 -26.05
N LEU A 5 52.70 -48.87 -26.12
CA LEU A 5 51.80 -47.73 -26.31
C LEU A 5 51.72 -47.03 -27.69
N LYS A 6 50.53 -47.06 -28.30
CA LYS A 6 49.58 -45.93 -28.38
C LYS A 6 48.34 -46.28 -29.22
N ILE A 7 47.21 -46.52 -28.56
CA ILE A 7 45.88 -46.44 -29.16
C ILE A 7 45.44 -44.98 -29.03
N ILE A 8 45.17 -44.35 -30.16
CA ILE A 8 44.64 -42.98 -30.26
C ILE A 8 43.14 -43.05 -29.96
N ASN A 9 42.71 -42.56 -28.79
CA ASN A 9 41.29 -42.31 -28.52
C ASN A 9 40.94 -40.92 -29.05
N ILE A 10 40.16 -40.89 -30.12
CA ILE A 10 39.49 -39.70 -30.65
C ILE A 10 38.38 -39.34 -29.64
N LEU A 11 38.58 -38.27 -28.89
CA LEU A 11 37.54 -37.69 -28.03
C LEU A 11 36.74 -36.68 -28.86
N LEU A 12 35.54 -37.08 -29.28
CA LEU A 12 34.58 -36.23 -29.96
C LEU A 12 33.95 -35.27 -28.94
N LEU A 13 34.39 -34.01 -28.87
CA LEU A 13 33.70 -32.98 -28.10
C LEU A 13 32.43 -32.56 -28.85
N ILE A 14 31.29 -33.09 -28.42
CA ILE A 14 29.97 -32.58 -28.80
C ILE A 14 29.76 -31.27 -28.03
N SER A 15 29.83 -30.12 -28.73
CA SER A 15 29.46 -28.84 -28.13
C SER A 15 27.94 -28.82 -27.94
N MET A 16 27.48 -28.96 -26.69
CA MET A 16 26.09 -28.66 -26.35
C MET A 16 25.90 -27.14 -26.36
N PRO A 17 25.03 -26.57 -27.21
CA PRO A 17 24.64 -25.17 -27.05
C PRO A 17 23.83 -25.05 -25.76
N THR A 18 24.34 -24.29 -24.81
CA THR A 18 23.58 -23.82 -23.64
C THR A 18 22.46 -22.93 -24.16
N VAL A 19 21.24 -23.48 -24.19
CA VAL A 19 20.03 -22.70 -24.43
C VAL A 19 19.75 -21.92 -23.14
N PHE A 20 19.98 -20.61 -23.17
CA PHE A 20 19.49 -19.73 -22.12
C PHE A 20 17.96 -19.71 -22.24
N PHE A 21 17.27 -20.38 -21.32
CA PHE A 21 15.87 -20.05 -21.08
C PHE A 21 15.83 -18.67 -20.44
N THR A 22 15.49 -17.64 -21.21
CA THR A 22 14.90 -16.44 -20.62
C THR A 22 13.52 -16.85 -20.16
N ALA A 23 13.39 -17.21 -18.88
CA ALA A 23 12.08 -17.30 -18.25
C ALA A 23 11.48 -15.89 -18.32
N GLN A 24 10.61 -15.67 -19.30
CA GLN A 24 9.77 -14.49 -19.33
C GLN A 24 8.80 -14.69 -18.16
N ALA A 25 9.12 -14.08 -17.02
CA ALA A 25 8.25 -14.09 -15.86
C ALA A 25 6.91 -13.49 -16.31
N SER A 26 5.84 -14.28 -16.20
CA SER A 26 4.48 -13.80 -16.38
C SER A 26 4.27 -12.66 -15.39
N PHE A 27 3.94 -11.48 -15.92
CA PHE A 27 3.67 -10.27 -15.15
C PHE A 27 2.54 -10.52 -14.15
N GLN A 28 2.88 -10.57 -12.86
CA GLN A 28 1.91 -10.28 -11.81
C GLN A 28 2.10 -8.81 -11.42
N PRO A 29 1.05 -7.99 -11.38
CA PRO A 29 1.15 -6.67 -10.76
C PRO A 29 1.71 -6.83 -9.34
N LEU A 30 2.62 -5.93 -8.94
CA LEU A 30 3.31 -6.02 -7.64
C LEU A 30 2.31 -6.08 -6.49
N LEU A 31 1.20 -5.37 -6.62
CA LEU A 31 0.02 -5.52 -5.80
C LEU A 31 -0.89 -6.57 -6.46
N GLY A 32 -1.31 -7.59 -5.71
CA GLY A 32 -2.33 -8.54 -6.19
C GLY A 32 -3.65 -7.82 -6.53
N SER A 33 -4.58 -8.49 -7.22
CA SER A 33 -5.92 -7.93 -7.52
C SER A 33 -6.60 -7.35 -6.29
N ASP A 34 -6.35 -7.97 -5.14
CA ASP A 34 -6.97 -7.60 -3.88
C ASP A 34 -6.40 -6.30 -3.32
N LEU A 35 -5.10 -5.99 -3.50
CA LEU A 35 -4.50 -4.72 -3.03
C LEU A 35 -4.53 -3.60 -4.08
N ASN A 36 -4.69 -3.93 -5.37
CA ASN A 36 -4.62 -2.96 -6.46
C ASN A 36 -5.66 -1.83 -6.39
N ASN A 37 -6.74 -2.01 -5.61
CA ASN A 37 -7.79 -1.00 -5.46
C ASN A 37 -7.74 -0.29 -4.10
N GLN A 38 -6.84 -0.66 -3.19
CA GLN A 38 -6.73 -0.03 -1.87
C GLN A 38 -5.75 1.13 -1.87
N SER A 39 -6.09 2.17 -1.13
CA SER A 39 -5.11 3.17 -0.70
C SER A 39 -4.61 2.86 0.70
N LEU A 40 -5.43 2.17 1.52
CA LEU A 40 -5.10 1.81 2.88
C LEU A 40 -5.50 0.37 3.19
N TYR A 41 -4.57 -0.39 3.78
CA TYR A 41 -4.85 -1.70 4.36
C TYR A 41 -4.17 -1.87 5.72
N ALA A 42 -4.89 -2.43 6.70
CA ALA A 42 -4.31 -2.87 7.97
C ALA A 42 -4.83 -4.24 8.43
N SER A 43 -3.94 -5.16 8.81
CA SER A 43 -4.32 -6.43 9.44
C SER A 43 -4.91 -6.23 10.85
N GLY A 44 -4.45 -5.18 11.55
CA GLY A 44 -5.06 -4.66 12.77
C GLY A 44 -6.26 -3.79 12.43
N TYR A 45 -6.29 -2.55 12.95
CA TYR A 45 -7.36 -1.57 12.74
C TYR A 45 -6.88 -0.34 11.96
N ILE A 46 -7.83 0.47 11.48
CA ILE A 46 -7.55 1.79 10.91
C ILE A 46 -8.31 2.86 11.69
N THR A 47 -7.62 3.90 12.15
CA THR A 47 -8.24 5.09 12.75
C THR A 47 -7.81 6.34 12.02
N MET A 48 -8.76 7.22 11.71
CA MET A 48 -8.48 8.51 11.06
C MET A 48 -8.97 9.67 11.92
N GLY A 49 -8.11 10.66 12.12
CA GLY A 49 -8.48 11.92 12.76
C GLY A 49 -9.48 12.72 11.93
N ALA A 50 -10.11 13.71 12.58
CA ALA A 50 -11.17 14.50 11.96
C ALA A 50 -10.68 15.19 10.68
N ARG A 51 -11.58 15.38 9.70
CA ARG A 51 -11.29 16.04 8.41
C ARG A 51 -10.21 15.37 7.56
N THR A 52 -9.86 14.11 7.85
CA THR A 52 -8.97 13.34 6.98
C THR A 52 -9.65 13.05 5.65
N THR A 53 -8.90 13.11 4.54
CA THR A 53 -9.39 12.72 3.21
C THR A 53 -8.59 11.55 2.67
N VAL A 54 -9.27 10.51 2.19
CA VAL A 54 -8.67 9.37 1.49
C VAL A 54 -9.27 9.28 0.09
N GLY A 55 -8.42 9.23 -0.94
CA GLY A 55 -8.86 9.21 -2.32
C GLY A 55 -9.44 7.87 -2.82
N GLY A 56 -9.01 6.75 -2.23
CA GLY A 56 -9.41 5.40 -2.65
C GLY A 56 -9.97 4.52 -1.52
N ASN A 57 -9.90 3.20 -1.69
CA ASN A 57 -10.52 2.25 -0.76
C ASN A 57 -9.72 2.08 0.54
N VAL A 58 -10.44 1.79 1.62
CA VAL A 58 -9.91 1.56 2.96
C VAL A 58 -10.37 0.19 3.44
N GLN A 59 -9.42 -0.69 3.74
CA GLN A 59 -9.72 -2.04 4.22
C GLN A 59 -8.99 -2.35 5.52
N SER A 60 -9.67 -3.04 6.43
CA SER A 60 -9.07 -3.55 7.67
C SER A 60 -9.60 -4.95 7.98
N ALA A 61 -8.72 -5.86 8.37
CA ALA A 61 -9.15 -7.18 8.83
C ALA A 61 -9.89 -7.12 10.19
N THR A 62 -9.83 -5.99 10.91
CA THR A 62 -10.59 -5.77 12.14
C THR A 62 -11.51 -4.55 12.01
N ALA A 63 -11.22 -3.44 12.69
CA ALA A 63 -12.09 -2.28 12.78
C ALA A 63 -11.57 -1.08 11.99
N ILE A 64 -12.50 -0.28 11.48
CA ILE A 64 -12.23 1.03 10.90
C ILE A 64 -13.01 2.08 11.69
N THR A 65 -12.32 3.12 12.17
CA THR A 65 -12.91 4.29 12.82
C THR A 65 -12.53 5.56 12.07
N LEU A 66 -13.53 6.21 11.50
CA LEU A 66 -13.41 7.50 10.83
C LEU A 66 -13.98 8.56 11.78
N ALA A 67 -13.18 9.55 12.16
CA ALA A 67 -13.67 10.64 13.00
C ALA A 67 -14.63 11.57 12.23
N ALA A 68 -15.02 12.68 12.87
CA ALA A 68 -15.92 13.65 12.25
C ALA A 68 -15.33 14.24 10.95
N ASP A 69 -16.21 14.48 9.98
CA ASP A 69 -15.87 15.13 8.69
C ASP A 69 -14.81 14.39 7.85
N VAL A 70 -14.53 13.11 8.13
CA VAL A 70 -13.63 12.29 7.29
C VAL A 70 -14.31 11.98 5.97
N ILE A 71 -13.57 12.06 4.86
CA ILE A 71 -14.07 11.72 3.52
C ILE A 71 -13.24 10.56 2.94
N VAL A 72 -13.93 9.51 2.50
CA VAL A 72 -13.34 8.39 1.75
C VAL A 72 -13.93 8.38 0.35
N GLY A 73 -13.08 8.52 -0.67
CA GLY A 73 -13.45 8.53 -2.09
C GLY A 73 -13.78 7.16 -2.69
N GLY A 74 -13.55 6.08 -1.93
CA GLY A 74 -13.84 4.70 -2.32
C GLY A 74 -14.68 3.95 -1.28
N ASN A 75 -14.49 2.64 -1.21
CA ASN A 75 -15.21 1.74 -0.31
C ASN A 75 -14.52 1.63 1.06
N VAL A 76 -15.31 1.27 2.08
CA VAL A 76 -14.84 0.99 3.44
C VAL A 76 -15.22 -0.43 3.85
N GLU A 77 -14.22 -1.27 4.12
CA GLU A 77 -14.41 -2.69 4.42
C GLU A 77 -13.70 -3.06 5.73
N ALA A 78 -14.44 -3.52 6.73
CA ALA A 78 -13.88 -3.93 8.02
C ALA A 78 -14.34 -5.33 8.44
N GLY A 79 -13.40 -6.19 8.82
CA GLY A 79 -13.72 -7.56 9.27
C GLY A 79 -14.57 -7.62 10.55
N THR A 80 -14.63 -6.54 11.34
CA THR A 80 -15.47 -6.47 12.55
C THR A 80 -16.40 -5.26 12.55
N THR A 81 -15.87 -4.04 12.66
CA THR A 81 -16.68 -2.84 12.91
C THR A 81 -16.25 -1.68 12.03
N VAL A 82 -17.22 -1.02 11.41
CA VAL A 82 -17.04 0.31 10.79
C VAL A 82 -17.75 1.35 11.66
N THR A 83 -17.04 2.40 12.05
CA THR A 83 -17.62 3.57 12.74
C THR A 83 -17.28 4.84 11.97
N LEU A 84 -18.30 5.60 11.59
CA LEU A 84 -18.19 6.93 11.02
C LEU A 84 -18.62 7.96 12.06
N GLY A 85 -17.80 9.00 12.24
CA GLY A 85 -18.13 10.17 13.03
C GLY A 85 -19.24 11.01 12.40
N ALA A 86 -19.60 12.10 13.07
CA ALA A 86 -20.57 13.05 12.52
C ALA A 86 -20.05 13.65 11.20
N ALA A 87 -20.94 13.83 10.23
CA ALA A 87 -20.66 14.37 8.91
C ALA A 87 -19.53 13.66 8.12
N ALA A 88 -19.13 12.44 8.53
CA ALA A 88 -18.20 11.64 7.75
C ALA A 88 -18.88 11.12 6.47
N GLY A 89 -18.14 11.08 5.36
CA GLY A 89 -18.63 10.72 4.04
C GLY A 89 -17.86 9.57 3.39
N VAL A 90 -18.58 8.65 2.77
CA VAL A 90 -18.02 7.57 1.94
C VAL A 90 -18.69 7.61 0.57
N ASP A 91 -17.89 7.82 -0.48
CA ASP A 91 -18.36 7.88 -1.87
C ASP A 91 -18.74 6.49 -2.43
N GLY A 92 -18.26 5.40 -1.81
CA GLY A 92 -18.59 4.02 -2.16
C GLY A 92 -19.56 3.36 -1.18
N TYR A 93 -19.41 2.04 -1.01
CA TYR A 93 -20.17 1.24 -0.04
C TYR A 93 -19.44 1.05 1.29
N ILE A 94 -20.19 0.58 2.29
CA ILE A 94 -19.65 0.11 3.57
C ILE A 94 -19.98 -1.37 3.77
N GLU A 95 -18.96 -2.16 4.06
CA GLU A 95 -19.10 -3.55 4.51
C GLU A 95 -18.45 -3.76 5.87
N SER A 96 -19.18 -4.43 6.76
CA SER A 96 -18.70 -4.75 8.10
C SER A 96 -19.07 -6.18 8.50
N GLY A 97 -18.08 -6.96 8.95
CA GLY A 97 -18.33 -8.33 9.42
C GLY A 97 -19.26 -8.43 10.63
N SER A 98 -19.41 -7.35 11.42
CA SER A 98 -20.35 -7.29 12.54
C SER A 98 -21.19 -6.02 12.56
N THR A 99 -20.59 -4.84 12.73
CA THR A 99 -21.35 -3.62 13.05
C THR A 99 -20.92 -2.43 12.22
N ALA A 100 -21.88 -1.79 11.55
CA ALA A 100 -21.69 -0.48 10.93
C ALA A 100 -22.43 0.60 11.75
N THR A 101 -21.73 1.63 12.21
CA THR A 101 -22.31 2.77 12.92
C THR A 101 -21.95 4.07 12.21
N LEU A 102 -22.96 4.88 11.90
CA LEU A 102 -22.80 6.19 11.30
C LEU A 102 -23.24 7.27 12.28
N GLY A 103 -22.43 8.32 12.42
CA GLY A 103 -22.77 9.52 13.17
C GLY A 103 -23.90 10.33 12.53
N ALA A 104 -24.29 11.41 13.21
CA ALA A 104 -25.25 12.36 12.65
C ALA A 104 -24.71 13.00 11.38
N ASP A 105 -25.58 13.30 10.41
CA ASP A 105 -25.24 13.93 9.13
C ASP A 105 -24.22 13.14 8.26
N ALA A 106 -23.90 11.90 8.60
CA ALA A 106 -22.99 11.08 7.82
C ALA A 106 -23.61 10.68 6.46
N THR A 107 -22.78 10.52 5.44
CA THR A 107 -23.24 10.21 4.07
C THR A 107 -22.56 8.97 3.50
N VAL A 108 -23.32 8.08 2.89
CA VAL A 108 -22.81 6.94 2.10
C VAL A 108 -23.52 6.93 0.76
N GLN A 109 -22.77 7.03 -0.33
CA GLN A 109 -23.37 7.17 -1.66
C GLN A 109 -23.93 5.86 -2.20
N GLU A 110 -23.43 4.71 -1.73
CA GLU A 110 -23.93 3.38 -2.09
C GLU A 110 -24.58 2.67 -0.89
N SER A 111 -24.48 1.34 -0.83
CA SER A 111 -25.13 0.50 0.17
C SER A 111 -24.28 0.32 1.43
N ILE A 112 -24.95 -0.07 2.52
CA ILE A 112 -24.32 -0.46 3.79
C ILE A 112 -24.75 -1.89 4.12
N GLN A 113 -23.78 -2.76 4.39
CA GLN A 113 -24.02 -4.11 4.87
C GLN A 113 -23.22 -4.39 6.15
N ALA A 114 -23.91 -4.90 7.17
CA ALA A 114 -23.27 -5.36 8.40
C ALA A 114 -23.78 -6.75 8.81
N GLY A 115 -22.85 -7.63 9.22
CA GLY A 115 -23.17 -9.00 9.63
C GLY A 115 -24.13 -9.10 10.83
N THR A 116 -24.26 -8.05 11.64
CA THR A 116 -25.20 -8.02 12.77
C THR A 116 -26.01 -6.73 12.80
N THR A 117 -25.37 -5.57 12.95
CA THR A 117 -26.06 -4.33 13.32
C THR A 117 -25.67 -3.20 12.40
N VAL A 118 -26.66 -2.50 11.86
CA VAL A 118 -26.47 -1.17 11.27
C VAL A 118 -27.15 -0.14 12.16
N THR A 119 -26.41 0.88 12.57
CA THR A 119 -26.94 2.05 13.29
C THR A 119 -26.62 3.30 12.50
N ILE A 120 -27.65 4.05 12.14
CA ILE A 120 -27.54 5.30 11.39
C ILE A 120 -27.94 6.45 12.31
N GLY A 121 -27.08 7.46 12.42
CA GLY A 121 -27.35 8.69 13.16
C GLY A 121 -28.52 9.48 12.57
N ALA A 122 -28.89 10.57 13.24
CA ALA A 122 -29.89 11.50 12.71
C ALA A 122 -29.39 12.16 11.43
N THR A 123 -30.32 12.54 10.55
CA THR A 123 -30.08 13.34 9.34
C THR A 123 -29.02 12.79 8.37
N ALA A 124 -28.69 11.51 8.47
CA ALA A 124 -27.74 10.84 7.57
C ALA A 124 -28.39 10.53 6.21
N GLU A 125 -27.59 10.46 5.15
CA GLU A 125 -28.05 10.11 3.79
C GLU A 125 -27.34 8.86 3.26
N ILE A 126 -28.13 7.87 2.84
CA ILE A 126 -27.65 6.61 2.26
C ILE A 126 -28.26 6.47 0.87
N GLY A 127 -27.40 6.39 -0.15
CA GLY A 127 -27.80 6.31 -1.55
C GLY A 127 -28.26 4.92 -2.00
N GLY A 128 -27.84 3.87 -1.30
CA GLY A 128 -28.19 2.47 -1.59
C GLY A 128 -29.06 1.81 -0.52
N ASP A 129 -28.92 0.48 -0.46
CA ASP A 129 -29.62 -0.38 0.51
C ASP A 129 -28.92 -0.38 1.87
N ILE A 130 -29.67 -0.65 2.93
CA ILE A 130 -29.18 -0.81 4.30
C ILE A 130 -29.53 -2.22 4.77
N SER A 131 -28.53 -3.05 5.05
CA SER A 131 -28.73 -4.44 5.47
C SER A 131 -27.99 -4.76 6.78
N GLY A 132 -28.74 -5.18 7.80
CA GLY A 132 -28.20 -5.66 9.07
C GLY A 132 -28.62 -7.11 9.33
N GLY A 133 -27.66 -8.00 9.59
CA GLY A 133 -27.94 -9.42 9.81
C GLY A 133 -28.90 -9.70 10.98
N THR A 134 -29.03 -8.78 11.95
CA THR A 134 -30.04 -8.85 13.01
C THR A 134 -30.82 -7.55 13.15
N THR A 135 -30.15 -6.40 13.20
CA THR A 135 -30.77 -5.14 13.62
C THR A 135 -30.39 -4.01 12.68
N VAL A 136 -31.39 -3.20 12.31
CA VAL A 136 -31.16 -1.89 11.69
C VAL A 136 -31.85 -0.81 12.52
N THR A 137 -31.11 0.23 12.89
CA THR A 137 -31.64 1.43 13.54
C THR A 137 -31.33 2.64 12.69
N VAL A 138 -32.34 3.47 12.40
CA VAL A 138 -32.19 4.70 11.62
C VAL A 138 -32.67 5.90 12.42
N GLY A 139 -31.78 6.87 12.64
CA GLY A 139 -32.04 8.11 13.36
C GLY A 139 -33.03 9.03 12.64
N ALA A 140 -33.56 10.01 13.37
CA ALA A 140 -34.59 10.91 12.86
C ALA A 140 -34.10 11.76 11.68
N GLY A 141 -34.98 12.02 10.71
CA GLY A 141 -34.73 12.87 9.55
C GLY A 141 -33.76 12.30 8.51
N SER A 142 -33.30 11.06 8.66
CA SER A 142 -32.39 10.41 7.71
C SER A 142 -33.09 9.99 6.42
N ILE A 143 -32.32 9.84 5.35
CA ILE A 143 -32.79 9.41 4.03
C ILE A 143 -32.08 8.12 3.65
N ALA A 144 -32.85 7.07 3.38
CA ALA A 144 -32.38 5.84 2.75
C ALA A 144 -33.03 5.71 1.37
N ARG A 145 -32.26 5.81 0.29
CA ARG A 145 -32.82 5.77 -1.06
C ARG A 145 -33.15 4.34 -1.53
N GLY A 146 -32.48 3.34 -0.98
CA GLY A 146 -32.78 1.92 -1.21
C GLY A 146 -33.69 1.29 -0.17
N ASN A 147 -33.59 -0.04 -0.07
CA ASN A 147 -34.29 -0.86 0.91
C ASN A 147 -33.62 -0.79 2.28
N ILE A 148 -34.40 -1.07 3.31
CA ILE A 148 -33.91 -1.33 4.67
C ILE A 148 -34.30 -2.75 5.04
N ASP A 149 -33.31 -3.61 5.27
CA ASP A 149 -33.53 -5.01 5.62
C ASP A 149 -32.81 -5.38 6.93
N ALA A 150 -33.58 -5.92 7.89
CA ALA A 150 -33.06 -6.45 9.13
C ALA A 150 -33.51 -7.90 9.35
N GLY A 151 -32.55 -8.76 9.73
CA GLY A 151 -32.85 -10.17 10.04
C GLY A 151 -33.84 -10.36 11.19
N THR A 152 -33.97 -9.39 12.10
CA THR A 152 -34.98 -9.41 13.17
C THR A 152 -35.66 -8.06 13.36
N THR A 153 -34.92 -6.99 13.65
CA THR A 153 -35.49 -5.77 14.24
C THR A 153 -35.13 -4.53 13.43
N THR A 154 -36.13 -3.73 13.10
CA THR A 154 -35.96 -2.39 12.54
C THR A 154 -36.47 -1.33 13.52
N THR A 155 -35.66 -0.31 13.82
CA THR A 155 -36.08 0.88 14.58
C THR A 155 -35.92 2.11 13.70
N ILE A 156 -37.00 2.85 13.45
CA ILE A 156 -37.02 4.00 12.53
C ILE A 156 -37.41 5.27 13.31
N GLY A 157 -36.56 6.28 13.24
CA GLY A 157 -36.79 7.59 13.84
C GLY A 157 -37.89 8.39 13.15
N ALA A 158 -38.28 9.51 13.76
CA ALA A 158 -39.24 10.44 13.16
C ALA A 158 -38.71 11.00 11.83
N ASP A 159 -39.61 11.23 10.87
CA ASP A 159 -39.32 11.88 9.59
C ASP A 159 -38.25 11.18 8.70
N VAL A 160 -37.98 9.89 8.93
CA VAL A 160 -37.12 9.09 8.04
C VAL A 160 -37.82 8.86 6.71
N GLN A 161 -37.07 9.06 5.61
CA GLN A 161 -37.54 8.78 4.25
C GLN A 161 -36.89 7.49 3.74
N ILE A 162 -37.71 6.56 3.25
CA ILE A 162 -37.27 5.29 2.69
C ILE A 162 -37.77 5.22 1.24
N GLY A 163 -36.85 5.13 0.29
CA GLY A 163 -37.16 5.01 -1.14
C GLY A 163 -37.56 3.60 -1.56
N GLY A 164 -37.06 2.58 -0.85
CA GLY A 164 -37.38 1.16 -1.06
C GLY A 164 -38.33 0.55 -0.03
N GLU A 165 -38.21 -0.76 0.17
CA GLU A 165 -38.99 -1.53 1.14
C GLU A 165 -38.35 -1.51 2.53
N LEU A 166 -39.18 -1.49 3.58
CA LEU A 166 -38.76 -1.68 4.96
C LEU A 166 -39.12 -3.11 5.40
N THR A 167 -38.10 -3.94 5.63
CA THR A 167 -38.24 -5.33 6.02
C THR A 167 -37.66 -5.56 7.41
N ALA A 168 -38.46 -6.17 8.27
CA ALA A 168 -38.04 -6.75 9.54
C ALA A 168 -38.30 -8.26 9.51
N HIS A 169 -37.54 -9.03 10.30
CA HIS A 169 -37.60 -10.50 10.31
C HIS A 169 -37.32 -11.11 8.93
N SER A 170 -36.29 -10.60 8.25
CA SER A 170 -35.92 -11.07 6.92
C SER A 170 -35.71 -12.59 6.90
N SER A 171 -36.30 -13.24 5.91
CA SER A 171 -35.97 -14.63 5.58
C SER A 171 -34.72 -14.74 4.70
N GLN A 172 -34.15 -13.60 4.27
CA GLN A 172 -32.90 -13.56 3.53
C GLN A 172 -31.73 -13.78 4.49
N VAL A 173 -31.05 -14.93 4.33
CA VAL A 173 -29.80 -15.19 5.04
C VAL A 173 -28.66 -14.69 4.14
N SER A 174 -28.40 -13.38 4.17
CA SER A 174 -27.15 -12.88 3.58
C SER A 174 -26.00 -13.26 4.51
N PRO A 175 -24.95 -13.95 4.03
CA PRO A 175 -23.78 -14.18 4.86
C PRO A 175 -23.19 -12.84 5.29
N PRO A 176 -22.65 -12.74 6.51
CA PRO A 176 -21.86 -11.57 6.92
C PRO A 176 -20.76 -11.28 5.89
N PRO A 177 -20.48 -10.00 5.58
CA PRO A 177 -19.33 -9.64 4.76
C PRO A 177 -18.05 -10.28 5.29
N GLU A 178 -17.31 -10.97 4.42
CA GLU A 178 -16.03 -11.57 4.76
C GLU A 178 -14.91 -10.68 4.21
N VAL A 179 -14.22 -9.97 5.11
CA VAL A 179 -13.06 -9.15 4.74
C VAL A 179 -11.81 -10.00 4.84
N LYS A 180 -11.17 -10.23 3.69
CA LYS A 180 -9.96 -11.05 3.58
C LYS A 180 -8.77 -10.36 4.25
N ASN A 181 -8.05 -11.10 5.10
CA ASN A 181 -6.76 -10.67 5.62
C ASN A 181 -5.69 -10.76 4.51
N GLN A 182 -4.99 -9.66 4.26
CA GLN A 182 -3.94 -9.49 3.25
C GLN A 182 -2.51 -9.60 3.79
N GLU A 183 -2.30 -10.06 5.04
CA GLU A 183 -0.98 -10.19 5.65
C GLU A 183 -0.01 -11.01 4.79
N GLU A 184 -0.45 -12.17 4.29
CA GLU A 184 0.36 -13.03 3.41
C GLU A 184 0.71 -12.31 2.10
N LEU A 185 -0.24 -11.58 1.53
CA LEU A 185 -0.04 -10.84 0.29
C LEU A 185 0.96 -9.71 0.49
N ILE A 186 0.80 -8.89 1.54
CA ILE A 186 1.74 -7.80 1.86
C ILE A 186 3.13 -8.38 2.14
N THR A 187 3.22 -9.47 2.91
CA THR A 187 4.51 -10.14 3.17
C THR A 187 5.17 -10.58 1.87
N SER A 188 4.40 -11.16 0.94
CA SER A 188 4.91 -11.53 -0.39
C SER A 188 5.36 -10.32 -1.22
N VAL A 189 4.63 -9.19 -1.15
CA VAL A 189 5.05 -7.92 -1.77
C VAL A 189 6.37 -7.44 -1.18
N GLN A 190 6.50 -7.43 0.15
CA GLN A 190 7.73 -7.00 0.83
C GLN A 190 8.93 -7.90 0.48
N GLU A 191 8.73 -9.21 0.38
CA GLU A 191 9.76 -10.17 -0.07
C GLU A 191 10.15 -9.93 -1.54
N THR A 192 9.18 -9.67 -2.41
CA THR A 192 9.41 -9.35 -3.83
C THR A 192 10.24 -8.07 -3.97
N ILE A 193 9.87 -7.00 -3.26
CA ILE A 193 10.61 -5.73 -3.30
C ILE A 193 12.02 -5.91 -2.70
N LYS A 194 12.15 -6.69 -1.63
CA LYS A 194 13.45 -7.01 -1.02
C LYS A 194 14.36 -7.78 -1.99
N ALA A 195 13.79 -8.70 -2.78
CA ALA A 195 14.52 -9.49 -3.75
C ALA A 195 15.05 -8.67 -4.94
N MET A 196 14.56 -7.44 -5.15
CA MET A 196 15.14 -6.51 -6.13
C MET A 196 16.58 -6.11 -5.79
N GLY A 197 16.99 -6.25 -4.52
CA GLY A 197 18.37 -6.05 -4.08
C GLY A 197 18.53 -4.89 -3.08
N THR A 198 19.78 -4.63 -2.70
CA THR A 198 20.12 -3.60 -1.70
C THR A 198 20.50 -2.26 -2.33
N GLY A 199 20.95 -2.27 -3.60
CA GLY A 199 21.37 -1.07 -4.31
C GLY A 199 22.36 -0.21 -3.51
N THR A 200 22.09 1.10 -3.43
CA THR A 200 22.94 2.05 -2.69
C THR A 200 22.57 2.13 -1.22
N GLU A 201 23.52 1.90 -0.32
CA GLU A 201 23.29 2.07 1.12
C GLU A 201 23.14 3.56 1.48
N LEU A 202 22.05 3.90 2.16
CA LEU A 202 21.82 5.17 2.81
C LEU A 202 22.20 5.04 4.29
N VAL A 203 23.30 5.69 4.68
CA VAL A 203 23.83 5.56 6.04
C VAL A 203 22.91 6.27 7.03
N SER A 204 22.19 5.48 7.84
CA SER A 204 21.13 5.94 8.76
C SER A 204 21.52 7.09 9.70
N THR A 205 22.78 7.20 10.11
CA THR A 205 23.24 8.25 11.04
C THR A 205 23.51 9.60 10.38
N THR A 206 23.59 9.65 9.04
CA THR A 206 23.95 10.86 8.30
C THR A 206 22.94 11.26 7.24
N PHE A 207 22.30 10.28 6.58
CA PHE A 207 21.31 10.55 5.55
C PHE A 207 20.06 11.20 6.14
N GLY A 208 19.51 12.21 5.45
CA GLY A 208 18.30 12.91 5.86
C GLY A 208 18.49 13.90 7.01
N THR A 209 19.74 14.14 7.42
CA THR A 209 20.10 15.25 8.33
C THR A 209 20.17 16.60 7.60
N ASN A 210 20.31 16.56 6.27
CA ASN A 210 20.25 17.69 5.36
C ASN A 210 19.17 17.44 4.29
N ASP A 211 19.01 18.39 3.39
CA ASP A 211 18.22 18.13 2.18
C ASP A 211 18.98 17.17 1.27
N GLU A 212 18.28 16.15 0.79
CA GLU A 212 18.83 15.05 0.01
C GLU A 212 18.24 15.09 -1.40
N THR A 213 18.99 14.58 -2.39
CA THR A 213 18.46 14.35 -3.73
C THR A 213 18.88 12.99 -4.22
N LEU A 214 17.92 12.17 -4.63
CA LEU A 214 18.12 10.84 -5.16
C LEU A 214 17.54 10.73 -6.57
N GLU A 215 18.29 10.11 -7.47
CA GLU A 215 17.79 9.70 -8.78
C GLU A 215 17.07 8.35 -8.64
N ALA A 216 16.40 7.89 -9.70
CA ALA A 216 15.77 6.57 -9.69
C ALA A 216 16.79 5.47 -9.38
N GLY A 217 16.40 4.49 -8.56
CA GLY A 217 17.28 3.42 -8.13
C GLY A 217 16.77 2.65 -6.91
N ILE A 218 17.54 1.63 -6.54
CA ILE A 218 17.32 0.85 -5.33
C ILE A 218 18.24 1.38 -4.24
N TYR A 219 17.68 1.58 -3.06
CA TYR A 219 18.32 2.10 -1.88
C TYR A 219 18.04 1.19 -0.69
N SER A 220 18.97 1.10 0.25
CA SER A 220 18.77 0.33 1.48
C SER A 220 19.31 1.01 2.72
N THR A 221 18.76 0.64 3.88
CA THR A 221 19.31 0.99 5.18
C THR A 221 19.39 -0.25 6.07
N ILE A 222 20.55 -0.52 6.67
CA ILE A 222 20.72 -1.62 7.64
C ILE A 222 20.01 -1.36 8.99
N ASN A 223 19.50 -0.14 9.18
CA ASN A 223 18.80 0.28 10.38
C ASN A 223 17.55 1.05 9.97
N TYR A 224 17.47 2.34 10.26
CA TYR A 224 16.33 3.18 9.95
C TYR A 224 16.62 4.09 8.77
N LEU A 225 15.55 4.56 8.13
CA LEU A 225 15.59 5.70 7.23
C LEU A 225 14.83 6.84 7.90
N SER A 226 15.49 7.97 8.13
CA SER A 226 14.86 9.13 8.75
C SER A 226 15.12 10.40 7.96
N ILE A 227 14.10 11.24 7.81
CA ILE A 227 14.24 12.61 7.31
C ILE A 227 13.96 13.56 8.48
N ALA A 228 14.95 14.39 8.81
CA ALA A 228 14.89 15.29 9.96
C ALA A 228 13.88 16.42 9.76
N ILE A 229 13.54 17.10 10.86
CA ILE A 229 12.52 18.16 10.89
C ILE A 229 12.78 19.23 9.83
N GLY A 230 11.75 19.53 9.04
CA GLY A 230 11.81 20.53 7.96
C GLY A 230 12.79 20.22 6.82
N LYS A 231 13.35 19.00 6.75
CA LYS A 231 14.25 18.58 5.66
C LYS A 231 13.48 17.97 4.50
N THR A 232 14.08 18.08 3.32
CA THR A 232 13.48 17.64 2.07
C THR A 232 14.28 16.52 1.42
N LEU A 233 13.61 15.44 1.06
CA LEU A 233 14.12 14.44 0.12
C LEU A 233 13.54 14.72 -1.27
N THR A 234 14.41 15.09 -2.21
CA THR A 234 14.03 15.29 -3.61
C THR A 234 14.26 14.01 -4.40
N LEU A 235 13.23 13.53 -5.10
CA LEU A 235 13.34 12.42 -6.05
C LEU A 235 13.38 13.00 -7.47
N ASP A 236 14.54 12.93 -8.14
CA ASP A 236 14.76 13.53 -9.46
C ASP A 236 14.71 12.46 -10.56
N GLY A 237 13.60 12.41 -11.30
CA GLY A 237 13.37 11.44 -12.38
C GLY A 237 14.08 11.77 -13.69
N LYS A 238 14.77 12.92 -13.79
CA LYS A 238 15.47 13.38 -15.00
C LYS A 238 14.59 13.46 -16.27
N GLY A 239 13.27 13.50 -16.12
CA GLY A 239 12.31 13.59 -17.22
C GLY A 239 12.03 12.26 -17.91
N VAL A 240 12.40 11.14 -17.30
CA VAL A 240 12.10 9.78 -17.78
C VAL A 240 11.39 8.97 -16.68
N ASP A 241 10.80 7.84 -17.07
CA ASP A 241 10.17 6.91 -16.14
C ASP A 241 11.22 6.39 -15.14
N GLY A 242 10.93 6.53 -13.85
CA GLY A 242 11.85 6.21 -12.76
C GLY A 242 11.18 5.38 -11.67
N THR A 243 11.94 4.46 -11.07
CA THR A 243 11.50 3.70 -9.91
C THR A 243 12.45 3.94 -8.75
N TRP A 244 11.91 4.33 -7.60
CA TRP A 244 12.63 4.46 -6.34
C TRP A 244 12.19 3.36 -5.39
N VAL A 245 13.14 2.53 -4.97
CA VAL A 245 12.89 1.45 -4.00
C VAL A 245 13.72 1.70 -2.76
N PHE A 246 13.10 1.68 -1.59
CA PHE A 246 13.77 1.82 -0.31
C PHE A 246 13.56 0.56 0.53
N ASN A 247 14.57 -0.28 0.65
CA ASN A 247 14.58 -1.47 1.51
C ASN A 247 15.11 -1.10 2.91
N ILE A 248 14.22 -1.01 3.89
CA ILE A 248 14.48 -0.45 5.22
C ILE A 248 14.37 -1.54 6.30
N SER A 249 15.48 -1.87 6.97
CA SER A 249 15.53 -2.99 7.91
C SER A 249 14.83 -2.75 9.27
N ASN A 250 14.66 -1.50 9.70
CA ASN A 250 14.10 -1.19 11.03
C ASN A 250 12.81 -0.37 10.96
N TYR A 251 12.91 0.92 10.67
CA TYR A 251 11.74 1.81 10.61
C TYR A 251 11.97 2.96 9.64
N LEU A 252 10.88 3.49 9.12
CA LEU A 252 10.81 4.73 8.36
C LEU A 252 10.31 5.84 9.28
N SER A 253 11.00 6.97 9.33
CA SER A 253 10.57 8.12 10.12
C SER A 253 10.73 9.42 9.35
N PHE A 254 9.62 10.09 9.08
CA PHE A 254 9.62 11.47 8.59
C PHE A 254 9.25 12.37 9.77
N ALA A 255 10.18 13.23 10.20
CA ALA A 255 9.90 14.16 11.28
C ALA A 255 8.89 15.23 10.83
N ALA A 256 8.45 16.07 11.77
CA ALA A 256 7.51 17.15 11.46
C ALA A 256 8.00 18.03 10.30
N ASP A 257 7.08 18.44 9.44
CA ASP A 257 7.32 19.30 8.27
C ASP A 257 8.38 18.80 7.28
N SER A 258 8.82 17.53 7.40
CA SER A 258 9.72 16.92 6.42
C SER A 258 8.95 16.50 5.17
N LYS A 259 9.61 16.58 4.00
CA LYS A 259 8.92 16.45 2.71
C LYS A 259 9.65 15.54 1.75
N VAL A 260 8.89 14.75 1.01
CA VAL A 260 9.34 14.09 -0.22
C VAL A 260 8.76 14.87 -1.42
N ILE A 261 9.64 15.49 -2.21
CA ILE A 261 9.25 16.25 -3.39
C ILE A 261 9.71 15.56 -4.67
N LEU A 262 8.90 15.70 -5.72
CA LEU A 262 9.18 15.12 -7.03
C LEU A 262 9.75 16.20 -7.94
N LYS A 263 10.83 15.87 -8.64
CA LYS A 263 11.47 16.73 -9.63
C LYS A 263 11.63 15.98 -10.94
N ASN A 264 11.11 16.52 -12.04
CA ASN A 264 11.20 15.89 -13.37
C ASN A 264 10.75 14.40 -13.37
N VAL A 265 9.69 14.07 -12.63
CA VAL A 265 9.15 12.70 -12.53
C VAL A 265 7.95 12.57 -13.48
N THR A 266 7.88 11.49 -14.23
CA THR A 266 6.75 11.17 -15.12
C THR A 266 5.67 10.38 -14.39
N ASP A 267 4.43 10.40 -14.89
CA ASP A 267 3.29 9.71 -14.24
C ASP A 267 3.42 8.17 -14.20
N ASN A 268 4.29 7.57 -15.03
CA ASN A 268 4.53 6.12 -15.05
C ASN A 268 5.55 5.67 -13.99
N SER A 269 6.12 6.61 -13.26
CA SER A 269 7.14 6.36 -12.24
C SER A 269 6.56 5.80 -10.94
N SER A 270 7.40 5.19 -10.11
CA SER A 270 6.94 4.50 -8.88
C SER A 270 7.88 4.76 -7.70
N ILE A 271 7.31 4.90 -6.50
CA ILE A 271 8.07 5.03 -5.25
C ILE A 271 7.57 3.99 -4.26
N LEU A 272 8.48 3.13 -3.79
CA LEU A 272 8.19 1.99 -2.94
C LEU A 272 9.03 2.09 -1.65
N TRP A 273 8.37 2.28 -0.51
CA TRP A 273 8.99 2.21 0.81
C TRP A 273 8.72 0.83 1.40
N ASN A 274 9.74 -0.03 1.41
CA ASN A 274 9.64 -1.37 1.95
C ASN A 274 10.27 -1.43 3.35
N VAL A 275 9.45 -1.25 4.38
CA VAL A 275 9.87 -1.33 5.79
C VAL A 275 9.70 -2.76 6.29
N ILE A 276 10.75 -3.56 6.06
CA ILE A 276 10.75 -5.01 6.25
C ILE A 276 10.76 -5.37 7.75
N GLY A 277 11.44 -4.59 8.58
CA GLY A 277 11.58 -4.89 10.01
C GLY A 277 12.37 -6.18 10.29
N ASP A 278 13.34 -6.50 9.44
CA ASP A 278 14.20 -7.69 9.60
C ASP A 278 15.41 -7.47 10.51
N LYS A 279 15.62 -6.23 10.99
CA LYS A 279 16.56 -5.96 12.07
C LYS A 279 16.07 -6.62 13.36
N SER A 280 16.97 -7.29 14.07
CA SER A 280 16.67 -7.89 15.38
C SER A 280 16.06 -6.87 16.34
N GLY A 281 14.90 -7.23 16.92
CA GLY A 281 14.12 -6.36 17.81
C GLY A 281 13.27 -5.30 17.12
N SER A 282 13.25 -5.25 15.78
CA SER A 282 12.39 -4.34 15.03
C SER A 282 11.00 -4.93 14.80
N THR A 283 10.01 -4.04 14.77
CA THR A 283 8.65 -4.34 14.32
C THR A 283 8.39 -3.89 12.88
N GLY A 284 9.30 -3.16 12.23
CA GLY A 284 9.14 -2.73 10.83
C GLY A 284 8.03 -1.71 10.63
N TYR A 285 8.11 -0.52 11.24
CA TYR A 285 7.03 0.48 11.23
C TYR A 285 7.38 1.77 10.48
N ALA A 286 6.37 2.53 10.10
CA ALA A 286 6.51 3.88 9.53
C ALA A 286 5.83 4.92 10.42
N GLN A 287 6.52 6.04 10.66
CA GLN A 287 5.99 7.18 11.39
C GLN A 287 6.21 8.48 10.64
N LEU A 288 5.15 9.26 10.46
CA LEU A 288 5.19 10.59 9.86
C LEU A 288 4.78 11.61 10.93
N GLY A 289 5.60 12.64 11.14
CA GLY A 289 5.29 13.74 12.04
C GLY A 289 4.14 14.61 11.51
N ALA A 290 3.73 15.60 12.31
CA ALA A 290 2.75 16.57 11.86
C ALA A 290 3.29 17.37 10.65
N GLY A 291 2.44 17.64 9.65
CA GLY A 291 2.84 18.34 8.43
C GLY A 291 3.80 17.57 7.51
N ALA A 292 4.14 16.32 7.84
CA ALA A 292 5.07 15.54 7.03
C ALA A 292 4.42 15.05 5.73
N GLU A 293 5.14 15.16 4.62
CA GLU A 293 4.66 14.78 3.28
C GLU A 293 5.48 13.62 2.70
N ALA A 294 4.85 12.47 2.51
CA ALA A 294 5.42 11.31 1.84
C ALA A 294 4.85 11.12 0.42
N ARG A 295 5.58 10.37 -0.41
CA ARG A 295 5.17 10.02 -1.77
C ARG A 295 5.20 8.52 -2.02
N GLY A 296 4.26 7.98 -2.80
CA GLY A 296 4.23 6.58 -3.22
C GLY A 296 3.58 5.62 -2.22
N TYR A 297 4.07 4.39 -2.21
CA TYR A 297 3.50 3.27 -1.48
C TYR A 297 4.37 2.88 -0.29
N ILE A 298 3.79 2.86 0.91
CA ILE A 298 4.46 2.48 2.15
C ILE A 298 3.99 1.08 2.57
N PHE A 299 4.90 0.10 2.52
CA PHE A 299 4.67 -1.25 3.00
C PHE A 299 5.43 -1.46 4.31
N THR A 300 4.70 -1.73 5.39
CA THR A 300 5.27 -1.99 6.71
C THR A 300 4.90 -3.37 7.20
N LYS A 301 5.86 -4.07 7.82
CA LYS A 301 5.54 -5.28 8.59
C LYS A 301 4.66 -4.94 9.79
N GLY A 302 5.06 -3.91 10.54
CA GLY A 302 4.38 -3.37 11.72
C GLY A 302 3.31 -2.37 11.33
N PHE A 303 3.26 -1.23 12.02
CA PHE A 303 2.21 -0.23 11.86
C PHE A 303 2.64 0.97 11.00
N VAL A 304 1.65 1.74 10.57
CA VAL A 304 1.83 3.11 10.05
C VAL A 304 1.12 4.09 10.98
N GLN A 305 1.80 5.15 11.40
CA GLN A 305 1.21 6.17 12.25
C GLN A 305 1.62 7.55 11.77
N THR A 306 0.68 8.47 11.67
CA THR A 306 0.95 9.84 11.22
C THR A 306 0.44 10.88 12.20
N GLY A 307 1.12 12.02 12.25
CA GLY A 307 0.63 13.23 12.90
C GLY A 307 -0.44 13.93 12.07
N ALA A 308 -0.98 15.03 12.62
CA ALA A 308 -1.95 15.87 11.92
C ALA A 308 -1.34 16.52 10.67
N ASP A 309 -2.19 16.92 9.73
CA ASP A 309 -1.80 17.64 8.51
C ASP A 309 -0.77 16.88 7.64
N SER A 310 -0.70 15.55 7.78
CA SER A 310 0.22 14.71 7.03
C SER A 310 -0.32 14.36 5.65
N LEU A 311 0.58 14.18 4.68
CA LEU A 311 0.25 13.82 3.30
C LEU A 311 0.94 12.51 2.92
N ILE A 312 0.19 11.59 2.33
CA ILE A 312 0.73 10.46 1.55
C ILE A 312 0.07 10.51 0.19
N ALA A 313 0.83 10.69 -0.89
CA ALA A 313 0.25 10.74 -2.22
C ALA A 313 1.13 10.01 -3.25
N GLY A 314 0.52 9.44 -4.28
CA GLY A 314 1.25 8.81 -5.37
C GLY A 314 1.88 9.83 -6.32
N ILE A 315 2.20 9.36 -7.53
CA ILE A 315 2.73 10.16 -8.62
C ILE A 315 1.60 10.40 -9.63
N GLY A 316 1.47 11.63 -10.13
CA GLY A 316 0.40 11.99 -11.05
C GLY A 316 -0.99 11.77 -10.43
N ASN A 317 -1.81 10.93 -11.07
CA ASN A 317 -3.15 10.57 -10.62
C ASN A 317 -3.20 9.35 -9.67
N ASP A 318 -2.05 8.77 -9.33
CA ASP A 318 -1.98 7.64 -8.41
C ASP A 318 -2.21 8.09 -6.96
N CYS A 319 -3.01 7.34 -6.20
CA CYS A 319 -3.28 7.71 -4.80
C CYS A 319 -2.07 7.51 -3.88
N GLY A 320 -1.11 6.66 -4.26
CA GLY A 320 -0.17 6.08 -3.32
C GLY A 320 -0.89 5.23 -2.28
N GLY A 321 -0.24 4.99 -1.13
CA GLY A 321 -0.92 4.32 -0.04
C GLY A 321 -0.04 3.85 1.09
N ALA A 322 -0.68 3.29 2.11
CA ALA A 322 -0.03 2.74 3.29
C ALA A 322 -0.64 1.38 3.65
N TYR A 323 0.23 0.41 3.92
CA TYR A 323 -0.13 -1.00 4.07
C TYR A 323 0.60 -1.58 5.29
N SER A 324 -0.18 -2.05 6.26
CA SER A 324 0.32 -2.70 7.48
C SER A 324 0.03 -4.19 7.45
N ALA A 325 1.10 -5.00 7.40
CA ALA A 325 0.98 -6.45 7.31
C ALA A 325 0.41 -7.09 8.58
N THR A 326 0.82 -6.63 9.77
CA THR A 326 0.50 -7.31 11.04
C THR A 326 -0.17 -6.44 12.09
N ASN A 327 -0.34 -5.14 11.82
CA ASN A 327 -0.72 -4.17 12.84
C ASN A 327 -1.67 -3.09 12.30
N PHE A 328 -1.74 -1.94 12.95
CA PHE A 328 -2.69 -0.87 12.64
C PHE A 328 -2.16 0.21 11.68
N ILE A 329 -3.09 1.03 11.21
CA ILE A 329 -2.81 2.34 10.63
C ILE A 329 -3.56 3.43 11.40
N GLU A 330 -2.85 4.49 11.78
CA GLU A 330 -3.43 5.65 12.46
C GLU A 330 -3.06 6.95 11.74
N PHE A 331 -4.06 7.79 11.47
CA PHE A 331 -3.87 9.14 10.96
C PHE A 331 -4.28 10.21 11.96
N GLY A 332 -3.47 11.27 12.01
CA GLY A 332 -3.86 12.51 12.68
C GLY A 332 -5.05 13.19 11.99
N ALA A 333 -5.49 14.31 12.56
CA ALA A 333 -6.52 15.14 11.93
C ALA A 333 -5.97 15.82 10.67
N ASP A 334 -6.86 16.22 9.76
CA ASP A 334 -6.53 17.02 8.58
C ASP A 334 -5.52 16.34 7.62
N SER A 335 -5.33 15.03 7.74
CA SER A 335 -4.44 14.25 6.88
C SER A 335 -5.04 14.02 5.50
N VAL A 336 -4.18 13.83 4.50
CA VAL A 336 -4.57 13.55 3.12
C VAL A 336 -3.84 12.32 2.59
N ILE A 337 -4.61 11.35 2.08
CA ILE A 337 -4.09 10.16 1.41
C ILE A 337 -4.61 10.17 -0.04
N GLY A 338 -3.70 10.38 -0.99
CA GLY A 338 -4.04 10.56 -2.40
C GLY A 338 -4.85 11.84 -2.63
N MET A 339 -5.76 11.78 -3.60
CA MET A 339 -6.69 12.86 -3.90
C MET A 339 -8.03 12.27 -4.35
N LYS A 340 -9.14 12.99 -4.18
CA LYS A 340 -10.44 12.49 -4.64
C LYS A 340 -10.38 12.14 -6.14
N GLY A 341 -10.82 10.93 -6.49
CA GLY A 341 -10.82 10.43 -7.87
C GLY A 341 -9.45 9.96 -8.39
N CYS A 342 -8.45 9.81 -7.52
CA CYS A 342 -7.21 9.15 -7.88
C CYS A 342 -7.43 7.67 -8.21
N THR A 343 -6.53 7.08 -8.97
CA THR A 343 -6.52 5.65 -9.29
C THR A 343 -5.54 4.91 -8.39
N ASN A 344 -5.87 3.69 -7.98
CA ASN A 344 -4.95 2.79 -7.27
C ASN A 344 -4.34 1.76 -8.25
N GLY A 345 -3.12 1.30 -7.97
CA GLY A 345 -2.55 0.08 -8.56
C GLY A 345 -1.90 0.21 -9.95
N ALA A 346 -2.12 1.29 -10.69
CA ALA A 346 -1.55 1.45 -12.04
C ALA A 346 -0.02 1.66 -12.02
N ALA A 347 0.52 2.40 -11.04
CA ALA A 347 1.95 2.72 -10.95
C ALA A 347 2.80 1.66 -10.21
N ALA A 348 2.20 0.82 -9.35
CA ALA A 348 2.94 -0.29 -8.70
C ALA A 348 3.28 -1.42 -9.69
N ALA A 349 2.52 -1.55 -10.78
CA ALA A 349 2.73 -2.56 -11.81
C ALA A 349 3.87 -2.22 -12.80
N SER A 350 4.19 -0.93 -13.01
CA SER A 350 5.24 -0.49 -13.95
C SER A 350 6.66 -0.57 -13.38
N ALA A 351 6.81 -0.58 -12.04
CA ALA A 351 8.08 -0.61 -11.29
C ALA A 351 9.00 -1.81 -11.62
N LEU A 352 8.46 -2.87 -12.24
CA LEU A 352 9.20 -4.08 -12.63
C LEU A 352 9.84 -4.00 -14.02
N THR A 353 9.61 -2.93 -14.79
CA THR A 353 10.01 -2.90 -16.20
C THR A 353 11.39 -2.29 -16.46
N THR A 354 11.90 -1.41 -15.60
CA THR A 354 13.23 -0.79 -15.80
C THR A 354 13.83 -0.26 -14.50
N VAL A 355 14.58 -1.09 -13.77
CA VAL A 355 15.63 -0.56 -12.88
C VAL A 355 16.97 -0.82 -13.58
N PRO A 356 17.56 0.17 -14.28
CA PRO A 356 18.92 0.03 -14.75
C PRO A 356 19.82 -0.06 -13.51
N GLU A 357 20.61 -1.12 -13.40
CA GLU A 357 21.71 -1.10 -12.43
C GLU A 357 22.63 0.08 -12.74
N PRO A 358 23.15 0.79 -11.71
CA PRO A 358 24.16 1.81 -11.94
C PRO A 358 25.32 1.17 -12.70
N THR A 359 25.59 1.70 -13.89
CA THR A 359 26.45 1.09 -14.91
C THR A 359 27.83 0.74 -14.35
N SER A 360 28.02 -0.51 -13.93
CA SER A 360 29.30 -1.13 -13.63
C SER A 360 30.00 -1.59 -14.91
N ILE A 361 29.88 -0.79 -15.99
CA ILE A 361 30.47 -1.04 -17.31
C ILE A 361 32.02 -1.02 -17.26
N TRP A 362 32.62 -0.54 -16.17
CA TRP A 362 34.07 -0.53 -16.00
C TRP A 362 34.68 -1.82 -15.42
N LEU A 363 33.89 -2.76 -14.88
CA LEU A 363 34.45 -3.96 -14.24
C LEU A 363 34.56 -5.19 -15.16
N LEU A 364 33.79 -5.25 -16.25
CA LEU A 364 33.89 -6.34 -17.24
C LEU A 364 34.99 -6.12 -18.30
N ALA A 365 35.43 -4.88 -18.52
CA ALA A 365 36.50 -4.58 -19.47
C ALA A 365 37.91 -4.93 -18.93
N LEU A 366 38.11 -4.95 -17.61
CA LEU A 366 39.40 -5.31 -17.00
C LEU A 366 39.60 -6.81 -16.81
N GLY A 367 38.51 -7.60 -16.74
CA GLY A 367 38.58 -9.06 -16.63
C GLY A 367 39.02 -9.77 -17.91
N LEU A 368 38.70 -9.21 -19.09
CA LEU A 368 39.04 -9.83 -20.37
C LEU A 368 40.44 -9.45 -20.90
N PHE A 369 41.01 -8.32 -20.46
CA PHE A 369 42.38 -7.93 -20.83
C PHE A 369 43.48 -8.63 -19.99
N GLY A 370 43.16 -9.04 -18.75
CA GLY A 370 44.11 -9.76 -17.88
C GLY A 370 44.44 -11.19 -18.33
N LEU A 371 43.52 -11.87 -19.02
CA LEU A 371 43.70 -13.26 -19.46
C LEU A 371 44.48 -13.41 -20.78
N ILE A 372 44.55 -12.36 -21.61
CA ILE A 372 45.30 -12.40 -22.89
C ILE A 372 46.81 -12.16 -22.67
N VAL A 373 47.21 -11.44 -21.61
CA VAL A 373 48.63 -11.18 -21.33
C VAL A 373 49.35 -12.38 -20.71
N ILE A 374 48.64 -13.25 -19.97
CA ILE A 374 49.24 -14.44 -19.34
C ILE A 374 49.40 -15.59 -20.35
N ALA A 375 48.56 -15.66 -21.39
CA ALA A 375 48.67 -16.71 -22.42
C ALA A 375 49.82 -16.49 -23.43
N ARG A 376 50.37 -15.28 -23.56
CA ARG A 376 51.47 -14.98 -24.50
C ARG A 376 52.89 -15.03 -23.91
N ARG A 377 53.06 -15.29 -22.60
CA ARG A 377 54.39 -15.42 -21.96
C ARG A 377 54.89 -16.86 -21.78
N LYS A 378 54.19 -17.87 -22.32
CA LYS A 378 54.63 -19.29 -22.30
C LYS A 378 55.01 -19.86 -23.67
N GLN A 379 55.15 -19.02 -24.70
CA GLN A 379 55.73 -19.41 -25.99
C GLN A 379 56.70 -18.33 -26.47
N ALA A 380 57.86 -18.27 -25.82
CA ALA A 380 59.11 -17.71 -26.34
C ALA A 380 60.27 -18.41 -25.62
#